data_AF-A0A9E0F9Y4-F1
#
_entry.id   AF-A0A9E0F9Y4-F1
#
_cell.length_a   1.000
_cell.length_b   1.000
_cell.length_c   1.000
_cell.angle_alpha   90.00
_cell.angle_beta   90.00
_cell.angle_gamma   90.00
#
_symmetry.space_group_name_H-M   'P 1'
#
loop_
_entity.id
_entity.type
_entity.pdbx_description
1 polymer ?
#
loop_
_entity_poly.entity_id
_entity_poly.type
_entity_poly.pdbx_seq_one_letter_code
_entity_poly.pdbx_strand_id
1 'polypeptide(L)'
;MKHMEEYPDEELIDMYRAGNEQAIEYIFERYKYIVRKKAKAMFLAGGDSDDLIQEGMIGLYKAVRDYDKKKDASFMTFAGMCINRQILNAVTASNRKKNTPLNTYVSFDEPVNPEDDSQVKLVDVLKSDKEQNPERLFIDQENAESLEDKLYSV
;
A
#
# COMPACT_ATOMS: atom_id res chain seq x y z
N MET A 1 -35.65 -27.02 -7.40
CA MET A 1 -34.41 -26.26 -7.64
C MET A 1 -33.32 -26.98 -6.85
N LYS A 2 -32.24 -27.45 -7.47
CA LYS A 2 -31.18 -28.17 -6.74
C LYS A 2 -30.58 -27.23 -5.70
N HIS A 3 -30.53 -27.66 -4.43
CA HIS A 3 -29.91 -26.90 -3.35
C HIS A 3 -28.39 -26.89 -3.57
N MET A 4 -27.86 -25.84 -4.22
CA MET A 4 -26.42 -25.68 -4.45
C MET A 4 -25.60 -25.67 -3.14
N GLU A 5 -26.26 -25.46 -2.01
CA GLU A 5 -25.70 -25.51 -0.65
C GLU A 5 -25.12 -26.87 -0.26
N GLU A 6 -25.59 -27.96 -0.87
CA GLU A 6 -25.13 -29.32 -0.56
C GLU A 6 -23.93 -29.77 -1.40
N TYR A 7 -23.60 -29.01 -2.44
CA TYR A 7 -22.49 -29.36 -3.33
C TYR A 7 -21.14 -29.10 -2.64
N PRO A 8 -20.15 -29.99 -2.82
CA PRO A 8 -18.80 -29.76 -2.36
C PRO A 8 -18.19 -28.56 -3.08
N ASP A 9 -17.24 -27.89 -2.43
CA ASP A 9 -16.61 -26.67 -2.98
C ASP A 9 -16.01 -26.92 -4.37
N GLU A 10 -15.40 -28.09 -4.55
CA GLU A 10 -14.79 -28.52 -5.80
C GLU A 10 -15.81 -28.58 -6.94
N GLU A 11 -17.03 -29.05 -6.70
CA GLU A 11 -18.06 -29.12 -7.74
C GLU A 11 -18.62 -27.73 -8.06
N LEU A 12 -18.80 -26.88 -7.04
CA LEU A 12 -19.22 -25.48 -7.25
C LEU A 12 -18.20 -24.71 -8.10
N ILE A 13 -16.90 -24.95 -7.89
CA ILE A 13 -15.84 -24.34 -8.70
C ILE A 13 -15.91 -24.81 -10.16
N ASP A 14 -16.16 -26.10 -10.40
CA ASP A 14 -16.32 -26.62 -11.76
C ASP A 14 -17.58 -26.05 -12.44
N MET A 15 -18.68 -25.90 -11.71
CA MET A 15 -19.89 -25.24 -12.22
C MET A 15 -19.63 -23.78 -12.59
N TYR A 16 -18.90 -23.04 -11.74
CA TYR A 16 -18.48 -21.67 -12.05
C TYR A 16 -17.65 -21.62 -13.33
N ARG A 17 -16.69 -22.54 -13.50
CA ARG A 17 -15.86 -22.66 -14.72
C ARG A 17 -16.67 -23.04 -15.96
N ALA A 18 -17.76 -23.77 -15.79
CA ALA A 18 -18.71 -24.09 -16.85
C ALA A 18 -19.65 -22.92 -17.21
N GLY A 19 -19.49 -21.75 -16.58
CA GLY A 19 -20.26 -20.53 -16.87
C GLY A 19 -21.44 -20.30 -15.92
N ASN A 20 -21.60 -21.09 -14.86
CA ASN A 20 -22.64 -20.88 -13.87
C ASN A 20 -22.19 -19.87 -12.81
N GLU A 21 -22.49 -18.59 -13.02
CA GLU A 21 -22.10 -17.52 -12.09
C GLU A 21 -22.71 -17.69 -10.70
N GLN A 22 -23.89 -18.29 -10.55
CA GLN A 22 -24.51 -18.48 -9.23
C GLN A 22 -23.65 -19.35 -8.29
N ALA A 23 -22.84 -20.26 -8.84
CA ALA A 23 -22.00 -21.13 -8.04
C ALA A 23 -20.95 -20.35 -7.21
N ILE A 24 -20.47 -19.20 -7.70
CA ILE A 24 -19.50 -18.39 -6.94
C ILE A 24 -20.14 -17.70 -5.75
N GLU A 25 -21.41 -17.29 -5.86
CA GLU A 25 -22.15 -16.64 -4.77
C GLU A 25 -22.30 -17.57 -3.57
N TYR A 26 -22.57 -18.86 -3.82
CA TYR A 26 -22.63 -19.88 -2.77
C TYR A 26 -21.28 -20.09 -2.07
N ILE A 27 -20.17 -20.13 -2.83
CA ILE A 27 -18.83 -20.21 -2.24
C ILE A 27 -18.55 -18.97 -1.40
N PHE A 28 -18.90 -17.78 -1.91
CA PHE A 28 -18.68 -16.53 -1.19
C PHE A 28 -19.44 -16.50 0.13
N GLU A 29 -20.73 -16.88 0.14
CA GLU A 29 -21.50 -16.90 1.38
C GLU A 29 -20.97 -17.95 2.37
N ARG A 30 -20.57 -19.13 1.88
CA ARG A 30 -19.98 -20.21 2.69
C ARG A 30 -18.68 -19.79 3.38
N TYR A 31 -17.83 -19.01 2.70
CA TYR A 31 -16.50 -18.61 3.20
C TYR A 31 -16.47 -17.22 3.86
N LYS A 32 -17.53 -16.42 3.73
CA LYS A 32 -17.64 -15.05 4.27
C LYS A 32 -17.29 -14.94 5.74
N TYR A 33 -17.72 -15.91 6.56
CA TYR A 33 -17.40 -15.91 7.99
C TYR A 33 -15.90 -16.13 8.24
N ILE A 34 -15.26 -17.00 7.47
CA ILE A 34 -13.81 -17.26 7.55
C ILE A 34 -13.03 -15.98 7.17
N VAL A 35 -13.45 -15.31 6.10
CA VAL A 35 -12.89 -14.03 5.67
C VAL A 35 -12.99 -12.99 6.77
N ARG A 36 -14.19 -12.78 7.32
CA ARG A 36 -14.43 -11.83 8.41
C ARG A 36 -13.60 -12.15 9.66
N LYS A 37 -13.51 -13.42 10.05
CA LYS A 37 -12.72 -13.87 11.19
C LYS A 37 -11.22 -13.57 10.99
N LYS A 38 -10.70 -13.82 9.79
CA LYS A 38 -9.30 -13.55 9.45
C LYS A 38 -9.01 -12.04 9.38
N ALA A 39 -9.89 -11.26 8.73
CA ALA A 39 -9.76 -9.81 8.66
C ALA A 39 -9.77 -9.18 10.06
N LYS A 40 -10.70 -9.60 10.93
CA LYS A 40 -10.78 -9.15 12.32
C LYS A 40 -9.51 -9.47 13.13
N ALA A 41 -8.86 -10.61 12.86
CA ALA A 41 -7.63 -10.99 13.56
C ALA A 41 -6.42 -10.12 13.15
N MET A 42 -6.44 -9.50 11.97
CA MET A 42 -5.37 -8.64 11.47
C MET A 42 -5.61 -7.15 11.75
N PHE A 43 -6.58 -6.84 12.64
CA PHE A 43 -7.03 -5.49 12.99
C PHE A 43 -5.90 -4.45 12.97
N LEU A 44 -6.00 -3.51 12.05
CA LEU A 44 -5.13 -2.33 12.00
C LEU A 44 -5.62 -1.34 13.06
N ALA A 45 -4.74 -0.94 13.99
CA ALA A 45 -5.02 0.17 14.89
C ALA A 45 -5.24 1.46 14.08
N GLY A 46 -6.50 1.86 13.94
CA GLY A 46 -6.92 3.03 13.15
C GLY A 46 -7.22 2.76 11.66
N GLY A 47 -7.41 1.50 11.26
CA GLY A 47 -7.84 1.14 9.89
C GLY A 47 -9.31 0.70 9.82
N ASP A 48 -9.92 0.83 8.65
CA ASP A 48 -11.28 0.34 8.38
C ASP A 48 -11.29 -1.19 8.29
N SER A 49 -12.09 -1.84 9.12
CA SER A 49 -12.25 -3.30 9.08
C SER A 49 -12.91 -3.78 7.79
N ASP A 50 -13.70 -2.92 7.14
CA ASP A 50 -14.40 -3.27 5.92
C ASP A 50 -13.44 -3.39 4.73
N ASP A 51 -12.38 -2.57 4.68
CA ASP A 51 -11.32 -2.68 3.68
C ASP A 51 -10.61 -4.04 3.76
N LEU A 52 -10.28 -4.50 4.97
CA LEU A 52 -9.64 -5.80 5.17
C LEU A 52 -10.57 -6.97 4.81
N ILE A 53 -11.87 -6.82 5.05
CA ILE A 53 -12.87 -7.82 4.62
C ILE A 53 -12.91 -7.86 3.08
N GLN A 54 -12.93 -6.71 2.40
CA GLN A 54 -12.94 -6.65 0.94
C GLN A 54 -11.67 -7.28 0.35
N GLU A 55 -10.50 -6.95 0.88
CA GLU A 55 -9.23 -7.59 0.49
C GLU A 55 -9.26 -9.10 0.73
N GLY A 56 -9.84 -9.54 1.84
CA GLY A 56 -10.06 -10.97 2.09
C GLY A 56 -10.99 -11.64 1.06
N MET A 57 -12.07 -10.97 0.67
CA MET A 57 -12.99 -11.45 -0.37
C MET A 57 -12.31 -11.51 -1.75
N ILE A 58 -11.45 -10.54 -2.09
CA ILE A 58 -10.61 -10.59 -3.30
C ILE A 58 -9.67 -11.80 -3.25
N GLY A 59 -9.09 -12.11 -2.09
CA GLY A 59 -8.27 -13.29 -1.88
C GLY A 59 -9.04 -14.60 -2.13
N LEU A 60 -10.28 -14.67 -1.64
CA LEU A 60 -11.19 -15.80 -1.89
C LEU A 60 -11.54 -15.93 -3.38
N TYR A 61 -11.87 -14.84 -4.06
CA TYR A 61 -12.15 -14.84 -5.50
C TYR A 61 -10.99 -15.41 -6.31
N LYS A 62 -9.76 -14.96 -6.01
CA LYS A 62 -8.55 -15.49 -6.64
C LYS A 62 -8.38 -16.99 -6.37
N ALA A 63 -8.72 -17.44 -5.15
CA ALA A 63 -8.69 -18.86 -4.82
C ALA A 63 -9.66 -19.67 -5.68
N VAL A 64 -10.92 -19.23 -5.84
CA VAL A 64 -11.92 -19.90 -6.70
C VAL A 64 -11.41 -20.01 -8.14
N ARG A 65 -10.85 -18.91 -8.67
CA ARG A 65 -10.33 -18.85 -10.03
C ARG A 65 -9.14 -19.80 -10.23
N ASP A 66 -8.18 -19.77 -9.31
CA ASP A 66 -6.85 -20.38 -9.49
C ASP A 66 -6.71 -21.78 -8.87
N TYR A 67 -7.75 -22.30 -8.19
CA TYR A 67 -7.70 -23.61 -7.53
C TYR A 67 -7.53 -24.77 -8.53
N ASP A 68 -6.63 -25.70 -8.23
CA ASP A 68 -6.38 -26.87 -9.06
C ASP A 68 -6.56 -28.15 -8.24
N LYS A 69 -7.56 -28.95 -8.61
CA LYS A 69 -7.90 -30.23 -7.97
C LYS A 69 -6.79 -31.27 -8.08
N LYS A 70 -5.84 -31.10 -9.01
CA LYS A 70 -4.71 -32.02 -9.17
C LYS A 70 -3.64 -31.85 -8.08
N LYS A 71 -3.74 -30.80 -7.26
CA LYS A 71 -2.82 -30.54 -6.15
C LYS A 71 -3.37 -31.17 -4.86
N ASP A 72 -2.49 -31.64 -3.98
CA ASP A 72 -2.84 -32.36 -2.74
C ASP A 72 -3.50 -31.50 -1.63
N ALA A 73 -3.97 -30.29 -1.92
CA ALA A 73 -4.59 -29.41 -0.93
C ALA A 73 -6.08 -29.24 -1.22
N SER A 74 -6.91 -29.39 -0.19
CA SER A 74 -8.34 -29.08 -0.28
C SER A 74 -8.56 -27.60 -0.60
N PHE A 75 -9.69 -27.28 -1.22
CA PHE A 75 -10.04 -25.89 -1.53
C PHE A 75 -10.04 -25.02 -0.27
N MET A 76 -10.56 -25.54 0.85
CA MET A 76 -10.60 -24.81 2.12
C MET A 76 -9.21 -24.36 2.58
N THR A 77 -8.21 -25.24 2.48
CA THR A 77 -6.83 -24.91 2.84
C THR A 77 -6.23 -23.88 1.88
N PHE A 78 -6.44 -24.06 0.58
CA PHE A 78 -5.94 -23.14 -0.44
C PHE A 78 -6.56 -21.75 -0.31
N ALA A 79 -7.89 -21.67 -0.21
CA ALA A 79 -8.63 -20.43 0.02
C ALA A 79 -8.16 -19.73 1.30
N GLY A 80 -7.99 -20.48 2.39
CA GLY A 80 -7.47 -19.94 3.65
C GLY A 80 -6.09 -19.28 3.51
N MET A 81 -5.20 -19.86 2.69
CA MET A 81 -3.88 -19.29 2.37
C MET A 81 -4.01 -18.01 1.53
N CYS A 82 -4.81 -18.03 0.46
CA CYS A 82 -5.03 -16.89 -0.42
C CYS A 82 -5.64 -15.69 0.32
N ILE A 83 -6.68 -15.92 1.13
CA ILE A 83 -7.33 -14.91 1.98
C ILE A 83 -6.29 -14.28 2.91
N ASN A 84 -5.53 -15.10 3.66
CA ASN A 84 -4.51 -14.61 4.58
C ASN A 84 -3.46 -13.74 3.88
N ARG A 85 -2.95 -14.22 2.73
CA ARG A 85 -1.92 -13.51 1.98
C ARG A 85 -2.44 -12.16 1.48
N GLN A 86 -3.66 -12.10 0.96
CA GLN A 86 -4.24 -10.86 0.43
C GLN A 86 -4.44 -9.83 1.54
N ILE A 87 -5.01 -10.24 2.69
CA ILE A 87 -5.19 -9.34 3.84
C ILE A 87 -3.82 -8.87 4.38
N LEU A 88 -2.83 -9.76 4.53
CA LEU A 88 -1.50 -9.39 5.02
C LEU A 88 -0.80 -8.40 4.08
N ASN A 89 -0.94 -8.58 2.76
CA ASN A 89 -0.42 -7.63 1.78
C ASN A 89 -1.07 -6.26 1.91
N ALA A 90 -2.39 -6.19 2.12
CA ALA A 90 -3.09 -4.93 2.35
C ALA A 90 -2.64 -4.23 3.64
N VAL A 91 -2.49 -4.99 4.73
CA VAL A 91 -1.97 -4.50 6.02
C VAL A 91 -0.56 -3.93 5.88
N THR A 92 0.34 -4.69 5.25
CA THR A 92 1.73 -4.24 5.04
C THR A 92 1.82 -3.04 4.11
N ALA A 93 0.99 -2.97 3.07
CA ALA A 93 0.92 -1.83 2.16
C ALA A 93 0.39 -0.56 2.85
N SER A 94 -0.63 -0.69 3.71
CA SER A 94 -1.17 0.42 4.51
C SER A 94 -0.14 0.94 5.50
N ASN A 95 0.53 0.04 6.23
CA ASN A 95 1.59 0.38 7.19
C ASN A 95 2.80 1.05 6.52
N ARG A 96 3.11 0.71 5.27
CA ARG A 96 4.22 1.33 4.53
C ARG A 96 4.00 2.83 4.30
N LYS A 97 2.75 3.29 4.15
CA LYS A 97 2.45 4.69 3.81
C LYS A 97 2.47 5.65 5.00
N LYS A 98 2.27 5.17 6.24
CA LYS A 98 2.20 6.06 7.42
C LYS A 98 3.57 6.59 7.88
N ASN A 99 4.66 5.88 7.55
CA ASN A 99 6.02 6.20 7.99
C ASN A 99 7.01 6.45 6.84
N THR A 100 6.58 6.61 5.59
CA THR A 100 7.50 6.85 4.46
C THR A 100 8.45 8.04 4.69
N PRO A 101 8.01 9.20 5.20
CA PRO A 101 8.92 10.32 5.48
C PRO A 101 9.92 10.03 6.61
N LEU A 102 9.56 9.21 7.60
CA LEU A 102 10.40 8.82 8.75
C LEU A 102 11.36 7.67 8.42
N ASN A 103 10.98 6.75 7.54
CA ASN A 103 11.80 5.58 7.18
C ASN A 103 12.72 5.85 5.97
N THR A 104 12.57 7.02 5.34
CA THR A 104 13.41 7.47 4.22
C THR A 104 14.15 8.76 4.57
N TYR A 105 14.29 9.05 5.88
CA TYR A 105 15.08 10.20 6.30
C TYR A 105 16.55 9.96 5.98
N VAL A 106 17.22 11.00 5.52
CA VAL A 106 18.67 11.05 5.37
C VAL A 106 19.15 12.13 6.33
N SER A 107 20.18 11.82 7.13
CA SER A 107 20.70 12.80 8.08
C SER A 107 21.47 13.88 7.33
N PHE A 108 21.21 15.15 7.63
CA PHE A 108 22.01 16.26 7.08
C PHE A 108 23.48 16.22 7.52
N ASP A 109 23.78 15.52 8.62
CA ASP A 109 25.13 15.29 9.13
C ASP A 109 25.83 14.06 8.52
N GLU A 110 25.17 13.31 7.65
CA GLU A 110 25.76 12.16 6.98
C GLU A 110 26.81 12.63 5.95
N PRO A 111 27.96 11.94 5.84
CA PRO A 111 28.97 12.28 4.85
C PRO A 111 28.41 12.08 3.43
N VAL A 112 28.72 13.01 2.53
CA VAL A 112 28.26 12.98 1.14
C VAL A 112 28.79 11.75 0.39
N ASN A 113 30.01 11.31 0.73
CA ASN A 113 30.63 10.11 0.18
C ASN A 113 31.18 9.24 1.33
N PRO A 114 30.69 8.00 1.53
CA PRO A 114 31.17 7.13 2.60
C PRO A 114 32.61 6.63 2.41
N GLU A 115 33.16 6.71 1.19
CA GLU A 115 34.51 6.20 0.86
C GLU A 115 35.60 7.28 0.86
N ASP A 116 35.22 8.55 1.06
CA ASP A 116 36.15 9.66 1.13
C ASP A 116 36.45 10.00 2.61
N ASP A 117 37.71 10.29 2.94
CA ASP A 117 38.12 10.76 4.28
C ASP A 117 37.64 12.20 4.56
N SER A 118 36.97 12.81 3.58
CA SER A 118 36.39 14.14 3.69
C SER A 118 35.17 14.14 4.62
N GLN A 119 35.23 14.96 5.66
CA GLN A 119 34.11 15.14 6.62
C GLN A 119 32.97 16.02 6.06
N VAL A 120 32.83 16.12 4.73
CA VAL A 120 31.83 16.99 4.10
C VAL A 120 30.45 16.38 4.29
N LYS A 121 29.57 17.13 4.95
CA LYS A 121 28.21 16.68 5.27
C LYS A 121 27.23 17.12 4.18
N LEU A 122 26.10 16.42 4.08
CA LEU A 122 25.04 16.78 3.12
C LEU A 122 24.56 18.23 3.27
N VAL A 123 24.50 18.75 4.50
CA VAL A 123 24.16 20.17 4.76
C VAL A 123 25.11 21.17 4.10
N ASP A 124 26.38 20.81 3.91
CA ASP A 124 27.38 21.72 3.36
C ASP A 124 27.21 21.91 1.84
N VAL A 125 26.63 20.91 1.18
CA VAL A 125 26.40 20.86 -0.27
C VAL A 125 25.01 21.37 -0.64
N LEU A 126 24.01 21.10 0.21
CA LEU A 126 22.61 21.51 0.00
C LEU A 126 22.40 23.00 0.29
N LYS A 127 23.06 23.88 -0.46
CA LYS A 127 22.79 25.32 -0.45
C LYS A 127 21.68 25.65 -1.44
N SER A 128 20.84 26.62 -1.10
CA SER A 128 19.78 27.05 -2.02
C SER A 128 20.37 27.72 -3.26
N ASP A 129 19.83 27.45 -4.45
CA ASP A 129 20.24 28.11 -5.70
C ASP A 129 20.18 29.65 -5.63
N LYS A 130 19.36 30.19 -4.72
CA LYS A 130 19.24 31.65 -4.49
C LYS A 130 20.48 32.25 -3.83
N GLU A 131 21.21 31.50 -3.03
CA GLU A 131 22.39 31.98 -2.30
C GLU A 131 23.70 31.85 -3.07
N GLN A 132 23.70 31.14 -4.21
CA GLN A 132 24.93 30.89 -4.98
C GLN A 132 25.17 31.87 -6.13
N ASN A 133 24.17 32.64 -6.57
CA ASN A 133 24.32 33.53 -7.71
C ASN A 133 24.53 34.99 -7.26
N PRO A 134 25.76 35.54 -7.35
CA PRO A 134 26.06 36.90 -6.90
C PRO A 134 25.29 37.97 -7.69
N GLU A 135 24.99 37.73 -8.97
CA GLU A 135 24.21 38.66 -9.79
C GLU A 135 22.77 38.76 -9.26
N ARG A 136 22.16 37.64 -8.88
CA ARG A 136 20.80 37.64 -8.30
C ARG A 136 20.75 38.31 -6.93
N LEU A 137 21.75 38.08 -6.08
CA LEU A 137 21.83 38.73 -4.76
C LEU A 137 21.93 40.25 -4.91
N PHE A 138 22.72 40.72 -5.89
CA PHE A 138 22.84 42.14 -6.19
C PHE A 138 21.52 42.73 -6.71
N ILE A 139 20.84 42.04 -7.63
CA ILE A 139 19.52 42.45 -8.16
C ILE A 139 18.47 42.51 -7.05
N ASP A 140 18.44 41.52 -6.15
CA ASP A 140 17.50 41.48 -5.03
C ASP A 140 17.74 42.64 -4.05
N GLN A 141 19.01 43.01 -3.84
CA GLN A 141 19.37 44.18 -3.04
C GLN A 141 18.90 45.49 -3.70
N GLU A 142 19.16 45.71 -4.99
CA GLU A 142 18.69 46.89 -5.73
C GLU A 142 17.16 46.99 -5.73
N ASN A 143 16.47 45.85 -5.86
CA ASN A 143 15.02 45.80 -5.79
C ASN A 143 14.49 46.23 -4.41
N ALA A 144 15.16 45.78 -3.33
CA ALA A 144 14.81 46.16 -1.96
C ALA A 144 15.01 47.66 -1.71
N GLU A 145 16.15 48.22 -2.14
CA GLU A 145 16.42 49.67 -2.06
C GLU A 145 15.38 50.47 -2.86
N SER A 146 15.03 50.03 -4.08
CA SER A 146 14.00 50.67 -4.89
C SER A 146 12.60 50.61 -4.25
N LEU A 147 12.29 49.54 -3.52
CA LEU A 147 11.04 49.39 -2.77
C LEU A 147 11.01 50.34 -1.56
N GLU A 148 12.11 50.45 -0.82
CA GLU A 148 12.24 51.40 0.29
C GLU A 148 12.08 52.84 -0.21
N ASP A 149 12.77 53.22 -1.28
CA ASP A 149 12.65 54.55 -1.87
C ASP A 149 11.19 54.87 -2.24
N LYS A 150 10.46 53.92 -2.85
CA LYS A 150 9.04 54.10 -3.18
C LYS A 150 8.12 54.21 -1.97
N LEU A 151 8.47 53.55 -0.86
CA LEU A 151 7.71 53.61 0.39
C LEU A 151 7.94 54.94 1.12
N TYR A 152 9.16 55.48 1.04
CA TYR A 152 9.54 56.74 1.67
C TYR A 152 9.37 57.98 0.76
N SER A 153 9.05 57.79 -0.53
CA SER A 153 8.76 58.88 -1.47
C SER A 153 7.29 59.32 -1.49
N VAL A 154 6.53 59.09 -0.41
CA VAL A 154 5.15 59.62 -0.22
C VAL A 154 5.15 60.85 0.67
#